data_AF-C6KTU1-F1
#
_entry.id   AF-C6KTU1-F1
#
_cell.length_a   1.000
_cell.length_b   1.000
_cell.length_c   1.000
_cell.angle_alpha   90.00
_cell.angle_beta   90.00
_cell.angle_gamma   90.00
#
_symmetry.space_group_name_H-M   'P 1'
#
loop_
_entity.id
_entity.type
_entity.pdbx_description
1 polymer ?
#
loop_
_entity_poly.entity_id
_entity_poly.type
_entity_poly.pdbx_seq_one_letter_code
_entity_poly.pdbx_strand_id
1 'polypeptide(L)'
;MADGISEGQKLDLDKLLDPREGTSVTILAWARTPALSPAAVNLDRIAERIRFLRSLNLPTTLMDRIPVKVFDEFAAEGTRMSAQHLRDLNTERRHAVLAATVLHLSRHLTDCAIDMFKKLMGILTRRANNQAAARVTRSVREVQKPLKDVSKVCHAIIEAREKGEDMAKALDRVIQWPAFTTSVQAIDTLIAPDVIDGKIEMLQRYPTIRKLAPQFLSTLVFRGHAVAANLLRA
;
A
#
# COMPACT_ATOMS: atom_id res chain seq x y z
N MET A 1 -36.88 -1.40 -7.55
CA MET A 1 -35.72 -0.69 -6.95
C MET A 1 -36.18 0.31 -5.89
N ALA A 2 -37.14 1.20 -6.18
CA ALA A 2 -37.59 2.23 -5.24
C ALA A 2 -38.33 1.71 -3.97
N ASP A 3 -39.06 0.59 -4.08
CA ASP A 3 -39.86 0.02 -2.96
C ASP A 3 -39.05 -0.53 -1.77
N GLY A 4 -37.72 -0.49 -1.84
CA GLY A 4 -36.83 -0.88 -0.74
C GLY A 4 -36.08 0.27 -0.09
N ILE A 5 -36.40 1.50 -0.47
CA ILE A 5 -35.73 2.72 -0.02
C ILE A 5 -36.69 3.48 0.90
N SER A 6 -36.28 3.73 2.14
CA SER A 6 -37.06 4.54 3.09
C SER A 6 -37.14 6.01 2.64
N GLU A 7 -38.14 6.75 3.11
CA GLU A 7 -38.27 8.18 2.79
C GLU A 7 -37.04 9.00 3.21
N GLY A 8 -36.41 8.66 4.36
CA GLY A 8 -35.15 9.29 4.77
C GLY A 8 -34.01 9.06 3.77
N GLN A 9 -33.85 7.82 3.30
CA GLN A 9 -32.86 7.50 2.26
C GLN A 9 -33.18 8.17 0.92
N LYS A 10 -34.45 8.28 0.53
CA LYS A 10 -34.86 9.02 -0.67
C LYS A 10 -34.44 10.49 -0.60
N LEU A 11 -34.67 11.12 0.55
CA LEU A 11 -34.24 12.49 0.79
C LEU A 11 -32.71 12.63 0.73
N ASP A 12 -31.96 11.70 1.31
CA ASP A 12 -30.50 11.70 1.26
C ASP A 12 -29.96 11.44 -0.15
N LEU A 13 -30.64 10.63 -0.96
CA LEU A 13 -30.33 10.45 -2.38
C LEU A 13 -30.55 11.76 -3.17
N ASP A 14 -31.66 12.47 -2.93
CA ASP A 14 -31.94 13.73 -3.62
C ASP A 14 -30.87 14.80 -3.30
N LYS A 15 -30.37 14.85 -2.05
CA LYS A 15 -29.25 15.73 -1.64
C LYS A 15 -27.98 15.51 -2.44
N LEU A 16 -27.77 14.33 -3.06
CA LEU A 16 -26.60 14.10 -3.91
C LEU A 16 -26.53 15.06 -5.09
N LEU A 17 -27.67 15.59 -5.51
CA LEU A 17 -27.78 16.53 -6.62
C LEU A 17 -27.42 17.96 -6.21
N ASP A 18 -27.31 18.24 -4.92
CA ASP A 18 -27.03 19.58 -4.39
C ASP A 18 -25.52 19.89 -4.39
N PRO A 19 -25.15 21.18 -4.43
CA PRO A 19 -23.77 21.60 -4.29
C PRO A 19 -23.17 21.09 -2.99
N ARG A 20 -21.95 20.56 -3.05
CA ARG A 20 -21.18 20.24 -1.85
C ARG A 20 -20.73 21.56 -1.21
N GLU A 21 -20.85 21.63 0.12
CA GLU A 21 -20.53 22.83 0.90
C GLU A 21 -19.18 23.46 0.50
N GLY A 22 -19.19 24.76 0.25
CA GLY A 22 -18.02 25.53 -0.16
C GLY A 22 -17.56 25.29 -1.61
N THR A 23 -18.34 24.61 -2.45
CA THR A 23 -17.97 24.31 -3.84
C THR A 23 -19.16 24.48 -4.81
N SER A 24 -18.87 24.65 -6.09
CA SER A 24 -19.87 24.64 -7.18
C SER A 24 -20.19 23.23 -7.70
N VAL A 25 -19.49 22.21 -7.20
CA VAL A 25 -19.62 20.82 -7.66
C VAL A 25 -20.65 20.11 -6.80
N THR A 26 -21.53 19.31 -7.41
CA THR A 26 -22.52 18.55 -6.65
C THR A 26 -21.86 17.43 -5.85
N ILE A 27 -22.51 16.99 -4.77
CA ILE A 27 -22.02 15.87 -3.95
C ILE A 27 -21.80 14.62 -4.81
N LEU A 28 -22.72 14.34 -5.74
CA LEU A 28 -22.62 13.23 -6.67
C LEU A 28 -21.42 13.34 -7.62
N ALA A 29 -21.17 14.52 -8.18
CA ALA A 29 -20.04 14.75 -9.07
C ALA A 29 -18.70 14.59 -8.33
N TRP A 30 -18.61 15.07 -7.08
CA TRP A 30 -17.45 14.86 -6.22
C TRP A 30 -17.19 13.37 -5.91
N ALA A 31 -18.25 12.61 -5.61
CA ALA A 31 -18.15 11.20 -5.29
C ALA A 31 -17.63 10.36 -6.48
N ARG A 32 -17.98 10.73 -7.71
CA ARG A 32 -17.61 10.01 -8.95
C ARG A 32 -16.20 10.29 -9.46
N THR A 33 -15.55 11.36 -9.00
CA THR A 33 -14.30 11.86 -9.60
C THR A 33 -13.14 11.91 -8.59
N PRO A 34 -12.74 10.78 -7.99
CA PRO A 34 -11.52 10.74 -7.20
C PRO A 34 -10.27 10.81 -8.10
N ALA A 35 -9.17 11.34 -7.56
CA ALA A 35 -7.86 11.11 -8.16
C ALA A 35 -7.41 9.67 -7.88
N LEU A 36 -7.03 8.93 -8.93
CA LEU A 36 -6.66 7.51 -8.85
C LEU A 36 -5.15 7.26 -8.95
N SER A 37 -4.31 8.31 -8.97
CA SER A 37 -2.86 8.15 -8.96
C SER A 37 -2.37 7.64 -7.59
N PRO A 38 -1.38 6.73 -7.53
CA PRO A 38 -0.92 6.14 -6.27
C PRO A 38 -0.27 7.18 -5.34
N ALA A 39 -1.02 7.61 -4.33
CA ALA A 39 -0.53 8.48 -3.27
C ALA A 39 -1.35 8.26 -1.99
N ALA A 40 -0.71 8.37 -0.82
CA ALA A 40 -1.37 8.25 0.48
C ALA A 40 -2.61 9.17 0.58
N VAL A 41 -2.43 10.44 0.22
CA VAL A 41 -3.51 11.44 0.23
C VAL A 41 -4.68 11.07 -0.69
N ASN A 42 -4.42 10.40 -1.81
CA ASN A 42 -5.48 9.98 -2.72
C ASN A 42 -6.23 8.76 -2.16
N LEU A 43 -5.55 7.86 -1.45
CA LEU A 43 -6.19 6.75 -0.75
C LEU A 43 -7.15 7.28 0.32
N ASP A 44 -6.72 8.28 1.10
CA ASP A 44 -7.57 8.92 2.12
C ASP A 44 -8.80 9.58 1.51
N ARG A 45 -8.63 10.25 0.36
CA ARG A 45 -9.73 10.88 -0.40
C ARG A 45 -10.72 9.86 -0.99
N ILE A 46 -10.25 8.69 -1.43
CA ILE A 46 -11.13 7.60 -1.85
C ILE A 46 -11.87 7.03 -0.63
N ALA A 47 -11.17 6.83 0.48
CA ALA A 47 -11.77 6.35 1.73
C ALA A 47 -12.87 7.30 2.26
N GLU A 48 -12.65 8.62 2.20
CA GLU A 48 -13.67 9.63 2.51
C GLU A 48 -14.95 9.43 1.70
N ARG A 49 -14.82 9.23 0.38
CA ARG A 49 -15.96 8.98 -0.52
C ARG A 49 -16.67 7.68 -0.20
N ILE A 50 -15.93 6.61 0.07
CA ILE A 50 -16.52 5.31 0.47
C ILE A 50 -17.33 5.48 1.75
N ARG A 51 -16.77 6.15 2.77
CA ARG A 51 -17.47 6.41 4.03
C ARG A 51 -18.75 7.20 3.81
N PHE A 52 -18.69 8.27 3.01
CA PHE A 52 -19.87 9.06 2.66
C PHE A 52 -20.94 8.23 1.94
N LEU A 53 -20.57 7.46 0.91
CA LEU A 53 -21.55 6.66 0.17
C LEU A 53 -22.19 5.58 1.05
N ARG A 54 -21.43 4.99 1.98
CA ARG A 54 -21.95 4.00 2.93
C ARG A 54 -22.80 4.63 4.04
N SER A 55 -22.56 5.89 4.43
CA SER A 55 -23.39 6.57 5.43
C SER A 55 -24.82 6.86 4.94
N LEU A 56 -25.08 6.74 3.64
CA LEU A 56 -26.44 6.74 3.08
C LEU A 56 -27.22 5.46 3.46
N ASN A 57 -26.55 4.46 4.04
CA ASN A 57 -27.14 3.25 4.61
C ASN A 57 -28.09 2.51 3.66
N LEU A 58 -27.83 2.54 2.35
CA LEU A 58 -28.68 1.85 1.37
C LEU A 58 -28.56 0.32 1.54
N PRO A 59 -29.69 -0.43 1.55
CA PRO A 59 -29.64 -1.88 1.65
C PRO A 59 -28.94 -2.48 0.42
N THR A 60 -27.90 -3.29 0.64
CA THR A 60 -27.19 -3.97 -0.46
C THR A 60 -28.09 -4.96 -1.20
N THR A 61 -29.12 -5.49 -0.52
CA THR A 61 -30.15 -6.37 -1.09
C THR A 61 -30.97 -5.71 -2.20
N LEU A 62 -30.90 -4.38 -2.37
CA LEU A 62 -31.53 -3.70 -3.51
C LEU A 62 -31.00 -4.21 -4.85
N MET A 63 -29.72 -4.61 -4.89
CA MET A 63 -29.09 -5.17 -6.09
C MET A 63 -29.72 -6.51 -6.51
N ASP A 64 -30.20 -7.29 -5.55
CA ASP A 64 -30.75 -8.63 -5.78
C ASP A 64 -32.23 -8.59 -6.23
N ARG A 65 -32.88 -7.43 -6.11
CA ARG A 65 -34.30 -7.23 -6.46
C ARG A 65 -34.55 -7.05 -7.95
N ILE A 66 -33.51 -6.82 -8.73
CA ILE A 66 -33.59 -6.62 -10.19
C ILE A 66 -32.48 -7.41 -10.90
N PRO A 67 -32.65 -7.73 -12.20
CA PRO A 67 -31.58 -8.35 -12.96
C PRO A 67 -30.31 -7.49 -12.97
N VAL A 68 -29.14 -8.14 -12.85
CA VAL A 68 -27.82 -7.47 -12.80
C VAL A 68 -27.63 -6.48 -13.95
N LYS A 69 -28.02 -6.87 -15.17
CA LYS A 69 -27.93 -5.99 -16.34
C LYS A 69 -28.73 -4.69 -16.18
N VAL A 70 -29.94 -4.77 -15.61
CA VAL A 70 -30.79 -3.59 -15.37
C VAL A 70 -30.17 -2.70 -14.30
N PHE A 71 -29.58 -3.30 -13.26
CA PHE A 71 -28.85 -2.55 -12.25
C PHE A 71 -27.68 -1.77 -12.86
N ASP A 72 -26.89 -2.44 -13.70
CA ASP A 72 -25.72 -1.84 -14.35
C ASP A 72 -26.14 -0.73 -15.33
N GLU A 73 -27.26 -0.89 -16.03
CA GLU A 73 -27.85 0.16 -16.87
C GLU A 73 -28.22 1.40 -16.05
N PHE A 74 -28.91 1.25 -14.91
CA PHE A 74 -29.21 2.39 -14.02
C PHE A 74 -27.97 3.04 -13.43
N ALA A 75 -26.99 2.26 -13.00
CA ALA A 75 -25.74 2.80 -12.48
C ALA A 75 -24.97 3.57 -13.55
N ALA A 76 -24.94 3.06 -14.78
CA ALA A 76 -24.28 3.69 -15.91
C ALA A 76 -25.03 4.96 -16.39
N GLU A 77 -26.37 4.90 -16.44
CA GLU A 77 -27.24 6.06 -16.69
C GLU A 77 -26.93 7.17 -15.68
N GLY A 78 -27.01 6.85 -14.39
CA GLY A 78 -26.78 7.81 -13.34
C GLY A 78 -25.38 8.40 -13.44
N THR A 79 -24.33 7.58 -13.63
CA THR A 79 -22.93 8.02 -13.74
C THR A 79 -22.69 9.03 -14.86
N ARG A 80 -23.38 8.89 -16.01
CA ARG A 80 -23.26 9.80 -17.16
C ARG A 80 -24.10 11.07 -17.03
N MET A 81 -25.26 11.02 -16.39
CA MET A 81 -26.18 12.15 -16.34
C MET A 81 -25.67 13.27 -15.43
N SER A 82 -25.96 14.51 -15.84
CA SER A 82 -25.75 15.70 -15.01
C SER A 82 -26.78 15.73 -13.87
N ALA A 83 -26.52 16.54 -12.84
CA ALA A 83 -27.50 16.71 -11.76
C ALA A 83 -28.83 17.28 -12.27
N GLN A 84 -28.81 18.16 -13.29
CA GLN A 84 -30.03 18.69 -13.88
C GLN A 84 -30.85 17.59 -14.57
N HIS A 85 -30.23 16.80 -15.45
CA HIS A 85 -30.94 15.72 -16.13
C HIS A 85 -31.48 14.67 -15.14
N LEU A 86 -30.79 14.44 -14.01
CA LEU A 86 -31.28 13.57 -12.95
C LEU A 86 -32.51 14.16 -12.25
N ARG A 87 -32.58 15.48 -12.05
CA ARG A 87 -33.76 16.16 -11.49
C ARG A 87 -34.98 16.06 -12.41
N ASP A 88 -34.76 16.10 -13.72
CA ASP A 88 -35.82 16.05 -14.73
C ASP A 88 -36.50 14.66 -14.83
N LEU A 89 -35.89 13.61 -14.27
CA LEU A 89 -36.51 12.30 -14.15
C LEU A 89 -37.69 12.34 -13.17
N ASN A 90 -38.69 11.49 -13.41
CA ASN A 90 -39.73 11.24 -12.41
C ASN A 90 -39.10 10.71 -11.11
N THR A 91 -39.75 11.00 -9.98
CA THR A 91 -39.20 10.77 -8.63
C THR A 91 -38.76 9.32 -8.41
N GLU A 92 -39.58 8.33 -8.78
CA GLU A 92 -39.25 6.91 -8.59
C GLU A 92 -38.02 6.49 -9.41
N ARG A 93 -37.96 6.90 -10.68
CA ARG A 93 -36.83 6.63 -11.56
C ARG A 93 -35.56 7.31 -11.05
N ARG A 94 -35.66 8.57 -10.62
CA ARG A 94 -34.54 9.34 -10.05
C ARG A 94 -33.94 8.60 -8.85
N HIS A 95 -34.77 8.16 -7.91
CA HIS A 95 -34.31 7.41 -6.74
C HIS A 95 -33.70 6.06 -7.11
N ALA A 96 -34.28 5.33 -8.07
CA ALA A 96 -33.73 4.07 -8.55
C ALA A 96 -32.34 4.25 -9.20
N VAL A 97 -32.18 5.26 -10.06
CA VAL A 97 -30.91 5.58 -10.74
C VAL A 97 -29.85 6.05 -9.74
N LEU A 98 -30.22 6.91 -8.79
CA LEU A 98 -29.31 7.39 -7.75
C LEU A 98 -28.87 6.27 -6.82
N ALA A 99 -29.79 5.41 -6.36
CA ALA A 99 -29.46 4.26 -5.52
C ALA A 99 -28.53 3.28 -6.25
N ALA A 100 -28.82 2.95 -7.52
CA ALA A 100 -27.94 2.13 -8.34
C ALA A 100 -26.54 2.73 -8.44
N THR A 101 -26.46 4.03 -8.68
CA THR A 101 -25.18 4.74 -8.80
C THR A 101 -24.40 4.71 -7.49
N VAL A 102 -25.03 4.98 -6.35
CA VAL A 102 -24.36 4.97 -5.03
C VAL A 102 -23.80 3.58 -4.73
N LEU A 103 -24.58 2.52 -4.95
CA LEU A 103 -24.16 1.15 -4.71
C LEU A 103 -23.05 0.72 -5.68
N HIS A 104 -23.13 1.14 -6.94
CA HIS A 104 -22.07 0.94 -7.93
C HIS A 104 -20.77 1.65 -7.52
N LEU A 105 -20.83 2.95 -7.21
CA LEU A 105 -19.66 3.74 -6.80
C LEU A 105 -19.04 3.20 -5.52
N SER A 106 -19.84 2.76 -4.56
CA SER A 106 -19.34 2.15 -3.32
C SER A 106 -18.48 0.91 -3.61
N ARG A 107 -18.90 0.06 -4.55
CA ARG A 107 -18.13 -1.11 -4.99
C ARG A 107 -16.90 -0.70 -5.78
N HIS A 108 -17.08 0.11 -6.82
CA HIS A 108 -16.00 0.57 -7.69
C HIS A 108 -14.88 1.28 -6.92
N LEU A 109 -15.22 2.21 -6.03
CA LEU A 109 -14.24 2.92 -5.21
C LEU A 109 -13.54 2.00 -4.21
N THR A 110 -14.22 0.98 -3.71
CA THR A 110 -13.58 -0.05 -2.85
C THR A 110 -12.49 -0.78 -3.64
N ASP A 111 -12.77 -1.20 -4.88
CA ASP A 111 -11.77 -1.84 -5.75
C ASP A 111 -10.61 -0.89 -6.08
N CYS A 112 -10.89 0.37 -6.41
CA CYS A 112 -9.88 1.39 -6.65
C CYS A 112 -8.99 1.62 -5.42
N ALA A 113 -9.57 1.66 -4.23
CA ALA A 113 -8.83 1.85 -2.98
C ALA A 113 -7.90 0.66 -2.70
N ILE A 114 -8.39 -0.58 -2.92
CA ILE A 114 -7.60 -1.80 -2.77
C ILE A 114 -6.44 -1.82 -3.78
N ASP A 115 -6.69 -1.49 -5.04
CA ASP A 115 -5.65 -1.44 -6.07
C ASP A 115 -4.60 -0.36 -5.77
N MET A 116 -5.04 0.82 -5.33
CA MET A 116 -4.14 1.90 -4.91
C MET A 116 -3.29 1.48 -3.71
N PHE A 117 -3.89 0.84 -2.70
CA PHE A 117 -3.15 0.31 -1.55
C PHE A 117 -2.11 -0.73 -1.99
N LYS A 118 -2.47 -1.67 -2.87
CA LYS A 118 -1.54 -2.65 -3.45
C LYS A 118 -0.36 -1.97 -4.16
N LYS A 119 -0.62 -0.94 -4.97
CA LYS A 119 0.41 -0.16 -5.68
C LYS A 119 1.34 0.55 -4.69
N LEU A 120 0.79 1.18 -3.65
CA LEU A 120 1.58 1.84 -2.60
C LEU A 120 2.50 0.84 -1.87
N MET A 121 1.97 -0.34 -1.51
CA MET A 121 2.77 -1.42 -0.92
C MET A 121 3.88 -1.91 -1.85
N GLY A 122 3.58 -2.04 -3.16
CA GLY A 122 4.58 -2.39 -4.17
C GLY A 122 5.71 -1.35 -4.28
N ILE A 123 5.37 -0.06 -4.27
CA ILE A 123 6.36 1.04 -4.30
C ILE A 123 7.26 1.00 -3.06
N LEU A 124 6.67 0.83 -1.88
CA LEU A 124 7.42 0.76 -0.61
C LEU A 124 8.36 -0.45 -0.59
N THR A 125 7.87 -1.61 -1.02
CA THR A 125 8.66 -2.85 -1.08
C THR A 125 9.81 -2.72 -2.08
N ARG A 126 9.55 -2.21 -3.29
CA ARG A 126 10.59 -1.98 -4.29
C ARG A 126 11.66 -1.02 -3.78
N ARG A 127 11.26 0.05 -3.08
CA ARG A 127 12.20 1.01 -2.51
C ARG A 127 13.05 0.38 -1.40
N ALA A 128 12.46 -0.46 -0.54
CA ALA A 128 13.20 -1.21 0.47
C ALA A 128 14.22 -2.16 -0.17
N ASN A 129 13.80 -2.95 -1.16
CA ASN A 129 14.68 -3.89 -1.86
C ASN A 129 15.83 -3.18 -2.58
N ASN A 130 15.55 -2.07 -3.26
CA ASN A 130 16.60 -1.27 -3.91
C ASN A 130 17.61 -0.72 -2.91
N GLN A 131 17.15 -0.29 -1.74
CA GLN A 131 18.03 0.23 -0.69
C GLN A 131 18.88 -0.89 -0.06
N ALA A 132 18.28 -2.06 0.21
CA ALA A 132 19.01 -3.24 0.66
C ALA A 132 20.08 -3.66 -0.36
N ALA A 133 19.73 -3.74 -1.65
CA ALA A 133 20.68 -4.07 -2.73
C ALA A 133 21.83 -3.04 -2.83
N ALA A 134 21.51 -1.75 -2.68
CA ALA A 134 22.52 -0.68 -2.66
C ALA A 134 23.45 -0.79 -1.44
N ARG A 135 22.94 -1.14 -0.26
CA ARG A 135 23.74 -1.41 0.94
C ARG A 135 24.69 -2.59 0.73
N VAL A 136 24.21 -3.70 0.15
CA VAL A 136 25.06 -4.86 -0.19
C VAL A 136 26.18 -4.45 -1.15
N THR A 137 25.85 -3.74 -2.22
CA THR A 137 26.84 -3.28 -3.21
C THR A 137 27.88 -2.35 -2.58
N ARG A 138 27.46 -1.44 -1.70
CA ARG A 138 28.37 -0.56 -0.95
C ARG A 138 29.28 -1.36 -0.03
N SER A 139 28.71 -2.33 0.69
CA SER A 139 29.46 -3.17 1.63
C SER A 139 30.51 -4.03 0.94
N VAL A 140 30.21 -4.57 -0.25
CA VAL A 140 31.19 -5.30 -1.08
C VAL A 140 32.41 -4.41 -1.42
N ARG A 141 32.20 -3.12 -1.71
CA ARG A 141 33.29 -2.18 -1.96
C ARG A 141 34.08 -1.87 -0.68
N GLU A 142 33.39 -1.64 0.43
CA GLU A 142 34.00 -1.30 1.71
C GLU A 142 34.85 -2.46 2.28
N VAL A 143 34.43 -3.71 2.03
CA VAL A 143 35.12 -4.92 2.54
C VAL A 143 36.16 -5.49 1.56
N GLN A 144 36.29 -4.94 0.35
CA GLN A 144 37.30 -5.39 -0.61
C GLN A 144 38.74 -5.28 -0.07
N LYS A 145 39.08 -4.15 0.59
CA LYS A 145 40.40 -3.96 1.19
C LYS A 145 40.60 -4.90 2.39
N PRO A 146 39.69 -4.94 3.38
CA PRO A 146 39.75 -5.93 4.46
C PRO A 146 39.95 -7.38 4.00
N LEU A 147 39.20 -7.84 2.99
CA LEU A 147 39.37 -9.19 2.43
C LEU A 147 40.73 -9.41 1.78
N LYS A 148 41.27 -8.40 1.09
CA LYS A 148 42.64 -8.46 0.55
C LYS A 148 43.67 -8.56 1.68
N ASP A 149 43.49 -7.83 2.78
CA ASP A 149 44.39 -7.85 3.92
C ASP A 149 44.36 -9.22 4.62
N VAL A 150 43.18 -9.80 4.83
CA VAL A 150 43.04 -11.17 5.34
C VAL A 150 43.67 -12.19 4.39
N SER A 151 43.41 -12.08 3.09
CA SER A 151 44.00 -12.96 2.08
C SER A 151 45.54 -12.90 2.09
N LYS A 152 46.14 -11.71 2.20
CA LYS A 152 47.61 -11.56 2.31
C LYS A 152 48.17 -12.28 3.54
N VAL A 153 47.50 -12.14 4.69
CA VAL A 153 47.89 -12.83 5.93
C VAL A 153 47.81 -14.34 5.75
N CYS A 154 46.73 -14.87 5.17
CA CYS A 154 46.61 -16.29 4.88
C CYS A 154 47.73 -16.80 3.96
N HIS A 155 48.05 -16.07 2.88
CA HIS A 155 49.13 -16.46 1.97
C HIS A 155 50.50 -16.45 2.67
N ALA A 156 50.79 -15.44 3.50
CA ALA A 156 52.04 -15.38 4.24
C ALA A 156 52.20 -16.55 5.23
N ILE A 157 51.12 -16.98 5.88
CA ILE A 157 51.14 -18.14 6.78
C ILE A 157 51.39 -19.44 5.99
N ILE A 158 50.72 -19.60 4.84
CA ILE A 158 50.90 -20.78 3.97
C ILE A 158 52.35 -20.85 3.49
N GLU A 159 52.89 -19.76 2.97
CA GLU A 159 54.26 -19.68 2.42
C GLU A 159 55.32 -19.91 3.51
N ALA A 160 55.16 -19.31 4.70
CA ALA A 160 56.08 -19.52 5.81
C ALA A 160 56.11 -20.99 6.25
N ARG A 161 54.95 -21.65 6.26
CA ARG A 161 54.85 -23.07 6.60
C ARG A 161 55.51 -23.95 5.54
N GLU A 162 55.33 -23.65 4.26
CA GLU A 162 55.93 -24.41 3.16
C GLU A 162 57.46 -24.29 3.11
N LYS A 163 57.99 -23.11 3.47
CA LYS A 163 59.44 -22.84 3.46
C LYS A 163 60.14 -23.11 4.79
N GLY A 164 59.40 -23.44 5.86
CA GLY A 164 59.94 -23.59 7.21
C GLY A 164 60.44 -22.27 7.82
N GLU A 165 59.88 -21.14 7.39
CA GLU A 165 60.21 -19.82 7.93
C GLU A 165 59.41 -19.50 9.21
N ASP A 166 59.92 -18.55 10.00
CA ASP A 166 59.21 -18.03 11.17
C ASP A 166 57.94 -17.27 10.75
N MET A 167 56.79 -17.75 11.21
CA MET A 167 55.48 -17.19 10.84
C MET A 167 55.30 -15.74 11.31
N ALA A 168 55.80 -15.38 12.49
CA ALA A 168 55.66 -14.03 13.02
C ALA A 168 56.44 -13.04 12.14
N LYS A 169 57.67 -13.39 11.76
CA LYS A 169 58.48 -12.60 10.82
C LYS A 169 57.85 -12.52 9.43
N ALA A 170 57.19 -13.58 8.95
CA ALA A 170 56.50 -13.57 7.67
C ALA A 170 55.28 -12.63 7.70
N LEU A 171 54.52 -12.60 8.80
CA LEU A 171 53.37 -11.72 8.99
C LEU A 171 53.76 -10.25 9.07
N ASP A 172 54.83 -9.92 9.82
CA ASP A 172 55.34 -8.54 9.96
C ASP A 172 55.74 -7.92 8.61
N ARG A 173 56.13 -8.74 7.62
CA ARG A 173 56.48 -8.28 6.26
C ARG A 173 55.28 -7.87 5.42
N VAL A 174 54.08 -8.42 5.70
CA VAL A 174 52.92 -8.27 4.81
C VAL A 174 51.84 -7.32 5.35
N ILE A 175 51.76 -7.14 6.67
CA ILE A 175 50.77 -6.22 7.28
C ILE A 175 51.17 -5.80 8.70
N GLN A 176 50.75 -4.60 9.12
CA GLN A 176 50.83 -4.18 10.52
C GLN A 176 49.68 -4.77 11.34
N TRP A 177 49.98 -5.30 12.53
CA TRP A 177 48.99 -5.98 13.37
C TRP A 177 47.71 -5.15 13.66
N PRO A 178 47.78 -3.84 14.00
CA PRO A 178 46.58 -3.04 14.21
C PRO A 178 45.70 -2.88 12.96
N ALA A 179 46.32 -2.79 11.77
CA ALA A 179 45.61 -2.71 10.50
C ALA A 179 44.89 -4.04 10.19
N PHE A 180 45.53 -5.17 10.48
CA PHE A 180 44.91 -6.49 10.34
C PHE A 180 43.70 -6.64 11.26
N THR A 181 43.80 -6.27 12.54
CA THR A 181 42.67 -6.33 13.47
C THR A 181 41.49 -5.47 13.02
N THR A 182 41.76 -4.28 12.49
CA THR A 182 40.72 -3.41 11.92
C THR A 182 40.04 -4.06 10.71
N SER A 183 40.82 -4.72 9.84
CA SER A 183 40.30 -5.44 8.67
C SER A 183 39.42 -6.64 9.08
N VAL A 184 39.82 -7.40 10.10
CA VAL A 184 39.00 -8.51 10.63
C VAL A 184 37.68 -7.99 11.23
N GLN A 185 37.73 -6.94 12.05
CA GLN A 185 36.51 -6.32 12.62
C GLN A 185 35.55 -5.79 11.56
N ALA A 186 36.07 -5.22 10.48
CA ALA A 186 35.26 -4.76 9.35
C ALA A 186 34.55 -5.91 8.63
N ILE A 187 35.20 -7.08 8.52
CA ILE A 187 34.60 -8.29 7.95
C ILE A 187 33.53 -8.85 8.90
N ASP A 188 33.83 -8.96 10.20
CA ASP A 188 32.92 -9.47 11.23
C ASP A 188 31.62 -8.66 11.29
N THR A 189 31.75 -7.33 11.19
CA THR A 189 30.60 -6.41 11.13
C THR A 189 29.72 -6.68 9.91
N LEU A 190 30.32 -7.03 8.77
CA LEU A 190 29.58 -7.28 7.54
C LEU A 190 28.88 -8.65 7.53
N ILE A 191 29.51 -9.70 8.06
CA ILE A 191 28.94 -11.05 8.09
C ILE A 191 27.92 -11.23 9.22
N ALA A 192 27.71 -10.20 10.04
CA ALA A 192 26.70 -10.21 11.09
C ALA A 192 25.28 -10.43 10.49
N PRO A 193 24.45 -11.34 11.05
CA PRO A 193 23.14 -11.71 10.50
C PRO A 193 22.20 -10.54 10.23
N ASP A 194 22.27 -9.49 11.05
CA ASP A 194 21.36 -8.35 11.04
C ASP A 194 21.66 -7.31 9.94
N VAL A 195 22.83 -7.39 9.29
CA VAL A 195 23.26 -6.41 8.27
C VAL A 195 22.82 -6.81 6.86
N ILE A 196 22.51 -8.10 6.65
CA ILE A 196 22.21 -8.67 5.32
C ILE A 196 20.69 -8.87 5.09
N ASP A 197 19.86 -8.79 6.13
CA ASP A 197 18.42 -9.09 5.99
C ASP A 197 17.58 -7.90 5.47
N GLY A 198 17.12 -8.02 4.21
CA GLY A 198 16.18 -7.06 3.61
C GLY A 198 14.85 -6.91 4.36
N LYS A 199 14.47 -7.88 5.23
CA LYS A 199 13.28 -7.77 6.10
C LYS A 199 13.42 -6.67 7.14
N ILE A 200 14.63 -6.41 7.64
CA ILE A 200 14.89 -5.33 8.60
C ILE A 200 14.62 -3.96 7.96
N GLU A 201 15.02 -3.78 6.69
CA GLU A 201 14.76 -2.53 5.96
C GLU A 201 13.25 -2.33 5.68
N MET A 202 12.48 -3.42 5.51
CA MET A 202 11.03 -3.34 5.43
C MET A 202 10.40 -2.95 6.78
N LEU A 203 10.89 -3.50 7.89
CA LEU A 203 10.45 -3.15 9.25
C LEU A 203 10.71 -1.67 9.56
N GLN A 204 11.81 -1.09 9.09
CA GLN A 204 12.09 0.35 9.23
C GLN A 204 11.04 1.25 8.54
N ARG A 205 10.29 0.72 7.57
CA ARG A 205 9.20 1.43 6.87
C ARG A 205 7.82 1.18 7.48
N TYR A 206 7.73 0.32 8.49
CA TYR A 206 6.50 0.07 9.23
C TYR A 206 5.81 1.34 9.76
N PRO A 207 6.52 2.40 10.23
CA PRO A 207 5.87 3.65 10.63
C PRO A 207 5.09 4.33 9.50
N THR A 208 5.60 4.29 8.26
CA THR A 208 4.89 4.84 7.10
C THR A 208 3.64 4.03 6.77
N ILE A 209 3.74 2.70 6.83
CA ILE A 209 2.61 1.80 6.62
C ILE A 209 1.55 2.01 7.71
N ARG A 210 1.97 2.09 8.97
CA ARG A 210 1.09 2.28 10.14
C ARG A 210 0.37 3.62 10.15
N LYS A 211 0.89 4.66 9.49
CA LYS A 211 0.18 5.94 9.33
C LYS A 211 -0.97 5.85 8.33
N LEU A 212 -0.81 5.07 7.26
CA LEU A 212 -1.78 4.96 6.17
C LEU A 212 -2.84 3.86 6.41
N ALA A 213 -2.39 2.69 6.86
CA ALA A 213 -3.21 1.48 6.87
C ALA A 213 -4.43 1.56 7.80
N PRO A 214 -4.35 2.04 9.06
CA PRO A 214 -5.49 1.95 9.98
C PRO A 214 -6.72 2.73 9.49
N GLN A 215 -6.52 3.93 8.93
CA GLN A 215 -7.63 4.75 8.44
C GLN A 215 -8.27 4.14 7.18
N PHE A 216 -7.46 3.55 6.30
CA PHE A 216 -7.96 2.82 5.15
C PHE A 216 -8.72 1.55 5.57
N LEU A 217 -8.14 0.73 6.44
CA LEU A 217 -8.71 -0.55 6.88
C LEU A 217 -10.03 -0.34 7.65
N SER A 218 -10.12 0.68 8.49
CA SER A 218 -11.38 1.04 9.18
C SER A 218 -12.50 1.48 8.24
N THR A 219 -12.18 1.80 6.98
CA THR A 219 -13.19 2.12 5.96
C THR A 219 -13.80 0.87 5.35
N LEU A 220 -13.24 -0.32 5.56
CA LEU A 220 -13.70 -1.57 4.95
C LEU A 220 -14.17 -2.57 6.02
N VAL A 221 -15.12 -3.42 5.65
CA VAL A 221 -15.54 -4.56 6.48
C VAL A 221 -14.90 -5.80 5.88
N PHE A 222 -13.96 -6.39 6.61
CA PHE A 222 -13.31 -7.63 6.20
C PHE A 222 -14.09 -8.82 6.75
N ARG A 223 -14.30 -9.82 5.90
CA ARG A 223 -14.88 -11.12 6.26
C ARG A 223 -13.94 -12.21 5.77
N GLY A 224 -13.81 -13.28 6.53
CA GLY A 224 -12.93 -14.39 6.21
C GLY A 224 -13.35 -15.67 6.92
N HIS A 225 -12.82 -16.80 6.46
CA HIS A 225 -13.01 -18.09 7.12
C HIS A 225 -12.29 -18.14 8.48
N ALA A 226 -12.59 -19.17 9.28
CA ALA A 226 -12.06 -19.33 10.64
C ALA A 226 -10.52 -19.19 10.73
N VAL A 227 -9.78 -19.65 9.71
CA VAL A 227 -8.32 -19.55 9.63
C VAL A 227 -7.83 -18.09 9.64
N ALA A 228 -8.63 -17.14 9.15
CA ALA A 228 -8.30 -15.72 9.12
C ALA A 228 -8.76 -14.96 10.38
N ALA A 229 -9.35 -15.63 11.38
CA ALA A 229 -9.94 -14.96 12.55
C ALA A 229 -8.95 -14.06 13.31
N ASN A 230 -7.68 -14.48 13.42
CA ASN A 230 -6.64 -13.67 14.08
C ASN A 230 -6.25 -12.44 13.25
N LEU A 231 -6.31 -12.52 11.91
CA LEU A 231 -6.02 -11.39 11.02
C LEU A 231 -7.16 -10.36 11.00
N LEU A 232 -8.40 -10.79 11.26
CA LEU A 232 -9.57 -9.90 11.30
C LEU A 232 -9.71 -9.12 12.63
N ARG A 233 -8.96 -9.51 13.67
CA ARG A 233 -8.97 -8.87 14.99
C ARG A 233 -7.80 -7.89 15.21
N ALA A 234 -6.84 -7.86 14.28
CA ALA A 234 -5.60 -7.07 14.35
C ALA A 234 -5.75 -5.71 13.66
#